data_AF-A0A2B3TLA3-F1
#
_entry.id   AF-A0A2B3TLA3-F1
#
_cell.length_a   1.000
_cell.length_b   1.000
_cell.length_c   1.000
_cell.angle_alpha   90.00
_cell.angle_beta   90.00
_cell.angle_gamma   90.00
#
_symmetry.space_group_name_H-M   'P 1'
#
loop_
_entity.id
_entity.type
_entity.pdbx_description
1 polymer ?
#
loop_
_entity_poly.entity_id
_entity_poly.type
_entity_poly.pdbx_seq_one_letter_code
_entity_poly.pdbx_strand_id
1 'polypeptide(L)' 'KIIIQEGKTKKPRTIKLDNIYNEIQAYANTVTSEGFFQSRKGDKPITTTQAYRQLNKADEMADITEGIGTHT' A
#
# COMPACT_ATOMS: atom_id res chain seq x y z
N LYS A 1 -10.44 6.57 8.42
CA LYS A 1 -9.34 7.52 8.71
C LYS A 1 -8.03 6.77 8.94
N ILE A 2 -6.92 7.20 8.36
CA ILE A 2 -5.57 6.63 8.59
C ILE A 2 -4.60 7.75 8.97
N ILE A 3 -3.66 7.44 9.87
CA ILE A 3 -2.57 8.36 10.27
C ILE A 3 -1.28 7.81 9.70
N ILE A 4 -0.58 8.62 8.91
CA ILE A 4 0.73 8.30 8.33
C ILE A 4 1.77 9.16 9.01
N GLN A 5 2.91 8.57 9.36
CA GLN A 5 4.05 9.28 9.92
C GLN A 5 5.26 9.11 8.99
N GLU A 6 5.83 10.22 8.55
CA GLU A 6 7.07 10.22 7.77
C GLU A 6 8.27 9.90 8.66
N GLY A 7 9.26 9.15 8.15
CA GLY A 7 10.43 8.73 8.93
C GLY A 7 11.37 9.87 9.36
N LYS A 8 11.62 10.87 8.49
CA LYS A 8 12.63 11.91 8.76
C LYS A 8 12.08 13.03 9.64
N THR A 9 10.94 13.61 9.26
CA THR A 9 10.36 14.74 10.02
C THR A 9 9.48 14.29 11.18
N LYS A 10 9.09 13.01 11.23
CA LYS A 10 8.15 12.43 12.21
C LYS A 10 6.80 13.15 12.28
N LYS A 11 6.49 14.03 11.33
CA LYS A 11 5.24 14.79 11.30
C LYS A 11 4.09 13.85 10.93
N PRO A 12 3.06 13.71 11.78
CA PRO A 12 1.89 12.92 11.43
C PRO A 12 1.03 13.67 10.42
N ARG A 13 0.52 12.95 9.43
CA ARG A 13 -0.49 13.42 8.48
C ARG A 13 -1.69 12.47 8.54
N THR A 14 -2.89 13.04 8.58
CA THR A 14 -4.12 12.25 8.46
C THR A 14 -4.55 12.19 7.01
N ILE A 15 -4.87 10.99 6.52
CA ILE A 15 -5.51 10.77 5.22
C ILE A 15 -6.90 10.19 5.44
N LYS A 16 -7.88 10.72 4.72
CA LYS A 16 -9.24 10.19 4.66
C LYS A 16 -9.34 9.21 3.50
N LEU A 17 -9.77 7.99 3.80
CA LEU A 17 -9.93 6.90 2.85
C LEU A 17 -11.31 6.28 3.09
N ASP A 18 -12.33 7.13 2.99
CA ASP A 18 -13.69 6.78 3.39
C ASP A 18 -14.33 5.81 2.37
N ASN A 19 -13.94 5.91 1.10
CA ASN A 19 -14.47 5.09 0.00
C ASN A 19 -14.01 3.62 0.02
N ILE A 20 -12.90 3.34 0.70
CA ILE A 20 -12.30 1.98 0.76
C ILE A 20 -12.09 1.53 2.23
N TYR A 21 -12.82 2.16 3.15
CA TYR A 21 -12.60 1.94 4.58
C TYR A 21 -12.91 0.50 5.00
N ASN A 22 -13.99 -0.08 4.47
CA ASN A 22 -14.44 -1.42 4.83
C ASN A 22 -13.44 -2.48 4.35
N GLU A 23 -12.93 -2.33 3.14
CA GLU A 23 -11.95 -3.20 2.51
C GLU A 23 -10.63 -3.17 3.28
N ILE A 24 -10.16 -1.97 3.64
CA ILE A 24 -8.96 -1.80 4.45
C ILE A 24 -9.15 -2.44 5.83
N GLN A 25 -10.30 -2.23 6.48
CA GLN A 25 -10.57 -2.79 7.80
C GLN A 25 -10.64 -4.32 7.76
N ALA A 26 -11.30 -4.89 6.74
CA ALA A 26 -11.37 -6.33 6.53
C ALA A 26 -9.96 -6.92 6.35
N TYR A 27 -9.11 -6.27 5.55
CA TYR A 27 -7.73 -6.70 5.37
C TYR A 27 -6.91 -6.54 6.66
N ALA A 28 -7.03 -5.42 7.36
CA ALA A 28 -6.31 -5.16 8.61
C ALA A 28 -6.55 -6.24 9.67
N ASN A 29 -7.76 -6.79 9.74
CA ASN A 29 -8.11 -7.87 10.67
C ASN A 29 -7.37 -9.19 10.36
N THR A 30 -6.85 -9.35 9.14
CA THR A 30 -6.05 -10.51 8.73
C THR A 30 -4.55 -10.32 8.92
N VAL A 31 -4.10 -9.07 9.13
CA VAL A 31 -2.68 -8.75 9.27
C VAL A 31 -2.24 -8.99 10.72
N THR A 32 -1.31 -9.92 10.90
CA THR A 32 -0.70 -10.24 12.20
C THR A 32 0.74 -9.78 12.32
N SER A 33 1.31 -9.21 11.26
CA SER A 33 2.71 -8.77 11.20
C SER A 33 2.89 -7.28 11.50
N GLU A 34 4.15 -6.87 11.71
CA GLU A 34 4.51 -5.49 12.04
C GLU A 34 4.20 -4.51 10.88
N GLY A 35 4.35 -4.97 9.65
CA GLY A 35 4.05 -4.19 8.45
C GLY A 35 2.64 -4.45 7.94
N PHE A 36 1.94 -3.39 7.53
CA PHE A 36 0.59 -3.53 6.96
C PHE A 36 0.56 -4.38 5.68
N PHE A 37 1.61 -4.28 4.85
CA PHE A 37 1.80 -5.13 3.68
C PHE A 37 3.12 -5.90 3.80
N GLN A 38 3.02 -7.21 4.01
CA GLN A 38 4.17 -8.07 4.18
C GLN A 38 4.71 -8.58 2.83
N SER A 39 6.03 -8.65 2.70
CA SER A 39 6.68 -9.35 1.59
C SER A 39 6.42 -10.85 1.70
N ARG A 40 6.14 -11.52 0.57
CA ARG A 40 6.00 -12.99 0.53
C ARG A 40 7.27 -13.74 0.94
N LYS A 41 8.43 -13.07 0.87
CA LYS A 41 9.72 -13.63 1.23
C LYS A 41 10.21 -12.91 2.49
N GLY A 42 9.99 -13.54 3.65
CA GLY A 42 10.45 -13.10 4.97
C GLY A 42 9.41 -12.31 5.78
N ASP A 43 9.87 -11.79 6.92
CA ASP A 43 9.01 -11.10 7.91
C ASP A 43 9.02 -9.57 7.76
N LYS A 44 9.56 -9.07 6.63
CA LYS A 44 9.70 -7.63 6.39
C LYS A 44 8.54 -7.08 5.57
N PRO A 45 8.20 -5.79 5.74
CA PRO A 45 7.28 -5.09 4.85
C PRO A 45 7.77 -5.10 3.40
N ILE A 46 6.86 -4.90 2.45
CA ILE A 46 7.23 -4.77 1.04
C ILE A 46 8.14 -3.56 0.80
N THR A 47 9.06 -3.69 -0.16
CA THR A 47 9.87 -2.57 -0.63
C THR A 47 9.10 -1.70 -1.63
N THR A 48 9.58 -0.48 -1.87
CA THR A 48 9.02 0.43 -2.89
C THR A 48 9.02 -0.20 -4.28
N THR A 49 10.08 -0.94 -4.64
CA THR A 49 10.15 -1.70 -5.91
C THR A 49 9.07 -2.79 -5.99
N GLN A 50 8.79 -3.47 -4.87
CA GLN A 50 7.72 -4.49 -4.85
C GLN A 50 6.35 -3.84 -5.02
N ALA A 51 6.10 -2.68 -4.40
CA ALA A 51 4.86 -1.92 -4.57
C ALA A 51 4.67 -1.49 -6.03
N TYR A 52 5.70 -0.89 -6.65
CA TYR A 52 5.70 -0.52 -8.07
C TYR A 52 5.36 -1.71 -8.99
N ARG A 53 5.95 -2.89 -8.73
CA ARG A 53 5.64 -4.11 -9.50
C ARG A 53 4.20 -4.60 -9.33
N GLN A 54 3.55 -4.33 -8.19
CA GLN A 54 2.13 -4.67 -8.04
C GLN A 54 1.24 -3.74 -8.85
N LEU A 55 1.58 -2.45 -8.94
CA LEU A 55 0.86 -1.48 -9.76
C LEU A 55 0.94 -1.86 -11.25
N ASN A 56 2.16 -2.06 -11.78
CA ASN A 56 2.33 -2.46 -13.18
C ASN A 56 1.58 -3.76 -13.53
N LYS A 57 1.53 -4.72 -12.59
CA LYS A 57 0.78 -5.96 -12.81
C LYS A 57 -0.73 -5.69 -12.84
N ALA A 58 -1.22 -4.79 -11.99
CA ALA A 58 -2.62 -4.39 -12.02
C ALA A 58 -2.98 -3.70 -13.34
N ASP A 59 -2.08 -2.87 -13.88
CA ASP A 59 -2.27 -2.20 -15.18
C ASP A 59 -2.40 -3.20 -16.32
N GLU A 60 -1.49 -4.19 -16.36
CA GLU A 60 -1.53 -5.28 -17.32
C GLU A 60 -2.84 -6.07 -17.22
N MET A 61 -3.33 -6.31 -15.99
CA MET A 61 -4.60 -7.00 -15.77
C MET A 61 -5.83 -6.16 -16.12
N ALA A 62 -5.68 -4.84 -16.18
CA ALA A 62 -6.75 -3.88 -16.50
C ALA A 62 -6.67 -3.36 -17.95
N ASP A 63 -5.78 -3.93 -18.77
CA ASP A 63 -5.51 -3.50 -20.16
C ASP A 63 -5.13 -2.00 -20.29
N ILE A 64 -4.49 -1.44 -19.27
CA ILE A 64 -4.05 -0.03 -19.26
C ILE A 64 -2.69 0.09 -19.96
N THR A 65 -2.65 0.78 -21.10
CA THR A 65 -1.45 0.85 -21.96
C THR A 65 -0.48 1.98 -21.60
N GLU A 66 -0.91 2.97 -20.83
CA GLU A 66 -0.11 4.18 -20.53
C GLU A 66 0.85 4.00 -19.34
N GLY A 67 0.73 2.89 -18.60
CA GLY A 67 1.57 2.56 -17.44
C GLY A 67 1.27 3.42 -16.20
N ILE A 68 0.89 2.79 -15.09
CA ILE A 68 0.65 3.45 -13.81
C ILE A 68 1.87 3.23 -12.90
N GLY A 69 2.56 4.32 -12.61
CA GLY A 69 3.66 4.33 -11.64
C GLY A 69 3.18 4.74 -10.24
N THR A 70 4.10 4.76 -9.27
CA THR A 70 3.82 5.27 -7.90
C THR A 70 3.60 6.79 -7.83
N HIS A 71 3.65 7.48 -8.96
CA HIS A 71 3.54 8.94 -9.10
C HIS A 71 2.53 9.36 -10.17
N THR A 72 1.92 8.39 -10.86
CA THR A 72 0.85 8.61 -11.85
C THR A 72 -0.47 8.71 -11.13
#